data_AF-A0A944SK98-F1
#
_entry.id   AF-A0A944SK98-F1
#
_cell.length_a   1.000
_cell.length_b   1.000
_cell.length_c   1.000
_cell.angle_alpha   90.00
_cell.angle_beta   90.00
_cell.angle_gamma   90.00
#
_symmetry.space_group_name_H-M   'P 1'
#
loop_
_entity.id
_entity.type
_entity.pdbx_description
1 polymer ?
#
loop_
_entity_poly.entity_id
_entity_poly.type
_entity_poly.pdbx_seq_one_letter_code
_entity_poly.pdbx_strand_id
1 'polypeptide(L)'
;SNFSFGLPNRHGLNAAFLSMSIGAGLTSAIMNPLHDQEMAAVKGADIVMGKDPNCGKWIKKFREPAAPGAEGAGAGRREGRRRRRSA
;
A
#
# COMPACT_ATOMS: atom_id res chain seq x y z
N SER A 1 5.55 -17.05 -9.71
CA SER A 1 6.62 -16.13 -10.11
C SER A 1 7.88 -16.90 -10.47
N ASN A 2 8.52 -16.56 -11.60
CA ASN A 2 9.72 -17.27 -12.09
C ASN A 2 10.94 -17.07 -11.19
N PHE A 3 11.05 -15.91 -10.53
CA PHE A 3 12.19 -15.55 -9.67
C PHE A 3 12.46 -16.53 -8.52
N SER A 4 11.41 -17.06 -7.89
CA SER A 4 11.49 -17.93 -6.71
C SER A 4 11.33 -19.42 -7.02
N PHE A 5 11.57 -19.86 -8.27
CA PHE A 5 11.40 -21.27 -8.64
C PHE A 5 12.41 -22.17 -7.90
N GLY A 6 11.93 -23.31 -7.38
CA GLY A 6 12.77 -24.28 -6.66
C GLY A 6 13.13 -23.90 -5.21
N LEU A 7 12.73 -22.72 -4.72
CA LEU A 7 13.03 -22.26 -3.36
C LEU A 7 11.81 -22.39 -2.42
N PRO A 8 12.04 -22.69 -1.13
CA PRO A 8 10.99 -22.62 -0.11
C PRO A 8 10.60 -21.16 0.19
N ASN A 9 9.43 -20.98 0.82
CA ASN A 9 8.91 -19.66 1.22
C ASN A 9 8.90 -18.61 0.09
N ARG A 10 8.31 -18.99 -1.05
CA ARG A 10 8.33 -18.19 -2.28
C ARG A 10 7.68 -16.81 -2.14
N HIS A 11 6.64 -16.68 -1.32
CA HIS A 11 5.92 -15.42 -1.15
C HIS A 11 6.78 -14.36 -0.43
N GLY A 12 7.50 -14.74 0.63
CA GLY A 12 8.47 -13.86 1.28
C GLY A 12 9.59 -13.43 0.34
N LEU A 13 10.11 -14.37 -0.46
CA LEU A 13 11.16 -14.07 -1.45
C LEU A 13 10.66 -13.11 -2.55
N ASN A 14 9.45 -13.34 -3.07
CA ASN A 14 8.83 -12.47 -4.08
C ASN A 14 8.57 -11.07 -3.52
N ALA A 15 8.09 -10.96 -2.27
CA ALA A 15 7.85 -9.68 -1.61
C ALA A 15 9.13 -8.83 -1.49
N ALA A 16 10.23 -9.45 -1.05
CA ALA A 16 11.54 -8.78 -0.99
C ALA A 16 12.02 -8.36 -2.39
N PHE A 17 11.93 -9.27 -3.36
CA PHE A 17 12.31 -9.00 -4.75
C PHE A 17 11.54 -7.82 -5.37
N LEU A 18 10.23 -7.78 -5.17
CA LEU A 18 9.38 -6.71 -5.69
C LEU A 18 9.75 -5.35 -5.08
N SER A 19 9.97 -5.30 -3.77
CA SER A 19 10.35 -4.06 -3.07
C SER A 19 11.68 -3.50 -3.60
N MET A 20 12.70 -4.37 -3.74
CA MET A 20 14.00 -3.98 -4.27
C MET A 20 13.91 -3.55 -5.75
N SER A 21 13.15 -4.30 -6.56
CA SER A 21 12.98 -3.98 -7.98
C SER A 21 12.30 -2.63 -8.18
N ILE A 22 11.28 -2.31 -7.36
CA ILE A 22 10.64 -0.98 -7.37
C ILE A 22 11.65 0.12 -7.01
N GLY A 23 12.51 -0.12 -6.02
CA GLY A 23 13.62 0.78 -5.68
C GLY A 23 14.61 0.98 -6.83
N ALA A 24 14.84 -0.05 -7.64
CA ALA A 24 15.69 -0.03 -8.82
C ALA A 24 15.00 0.53 -10.09
N GLY A 25 13.75 1.00 -9.99
CA GLY A 25 13.03 1.63 -11.11
C GLY A 25 12.00 0.76 -11.82
N LEU A 26 11.62 -0.40 -11.26
CA LEU A 26 10.50 -1.19 -11.78
C LEU A 26 9.20 -0.35 -11.80
N THR A 27 8.55 -0.32 -12.96
CA THR A 27 7.32 0.45 -13.18
C THR A 27 6.06 -0.41 -13.20
N SER A 28 6.17 -1.70 -13.53
CA SER A 28 5.07 -2.66 -13.62
C SER A 28 5.58 -4.09 -13.41
N ALA A 29 4.73 -4.99 -12.93
CA ALA A 29 5.04 -6.42 -12.77
C ALA A 29 3.81 -7.30 -12.98
N ILE A 30 4.04 -8.46 -13.62
CA ILE A 30 3.04 -9.53 -13.71
C ILE A 30 3.15 -10.38 -12.45
N MET A 31 2.15 -10.28 -11.57
CA MET A 31 2.05 -11.04 -10.33
C MET A 31 0.58 -11.33 -10.00
N ASN A 32 0.32 -12.23 -9.06
CA ASN A 32 -1.02 -12.45 -8.54
C ASN A 32 -1.35 -11.41 -7.45
N PRO A 33 -2.34 -10.52 -7.66
CA PRO A 33 -2.69 -9.47 -6.70
C PRO A 33 -3.45 -9.99 -5.47
N LEU A 34 -3.85 -11.26 -5.45
CA LEU A 34 -4.54 -11.88 -4.32
C LEU A 34 -3.59 -12.31 -3.20
N HIS A 35 -2.27 -12.29 -3.43
CA HIS A 35 -1.31 -12.57 -2.37
C HIS A 35 -1.03 -11.30 -1.58
N ASP A 36 -1.55 -11.24 -0.35
CA ASP A 36 -1.45 -10.07 0.50
C ASP A 36 -0.01 -9.70 0.88
N GLN A 37 0.91 -10.67 0.97
CA GLN A 37 2.32 -10.41 1.30
C GLN A 37 3.02 -9.60 0.20
N GLU A 38 2.89 -10.01 -1.05
CA GLU A 38 3.44 -9.29 -2.20
C GLU A 38 2.78 -7.92 -2.36
N MET A 39 1.46 -7.82 -2.19
CA MET A 39 0.76 -6.53 -2.27
C MET A 39 1.10 -5.58 -1.13
N ALA A 40 1.37 -6.10 0.08
CA ALA A 40 1.89 -5.31 1.19
C ALA A 40 3.28 -4.76 0.85
N ALA A 41 4.16 -5.60 0.29
CA ALA A 41 5.50 -5.22 -0.11
C ALA A 41 5.48 -4.11 -1.18
N VAL A 42 4.63 -4.23 -2.22
CA VAL A 42 4.44 -3.19 -3.24
C VAL A 42 3.98 -1.87 -2.63
N LYS A 43 2.95 -1.89 -1.77
CA LYS A 43 2.43 -0.67 -1.11
C LYS A 43 3.44 -0.04 -0.16
N GLY A 44 4.22 -0.87 0.55
CA GLY A 44 5.30 -0.40 1.41
C GLY A 44 6.41 0.25 0.61
N ALA A 45 6.82 -0.38 -0.49
CA ALA A 45 7.80 0.19 -1.41
C ALA A 45 7.33 1.52 -2.01
N ASP A 46 6.05 1.64 -2.37
CA ASP A 46 5.47 2.90 -2.85
C ASP A 46 5.56 4.04 -1.82
N ILE A 47 5.41 3.76 -0.52
CA ILE A 47 5.62 4.78 0.54
C ILE A 47 7.07 5.25 0.53
N VAL A 48 8.02 4.30 0.59
CA VAL A 48 9.46 4.60 0.67
C VAL A 48 9.93 5.35 -0.58
N MET A 49 9.36 5.05 -1.74
CA MET A 49 9.64 5.73 -3.00
C MET A 49 8.87 7.04 -3.19
N GLY A 50 8.08 7.50 -2.20
CA GLY A 50 7.30 8.73 -2.28
C GLY A 50 6.12 8.69 -3.26
N LYS A 51 5.70 7.49 -3.68
CA LYS A 51 4.59 7.26 -4.64
C LYS A 51 3.21 7.13 -3.97
N ASP A 52 3.15 7.12 -2.64
CA ASP A 52 1.90 7.15 -1.85
C ASP A 52 1.79 8.45 -1.02
N PRO A 53 1.22 9.54 -1.57
CA PRO A 53 1.08 10.79 -0.84
C PRO A 53 0.29 10.64 0.46
N ASN A 54 0.89 11.11 1.56
CA ASN A 54 0.35 10.97 2.93
C ASN A 54 0.14 9.52 3.39
N CYS A 55 0.81 8.55 2.76
CA CYS A 55 0.63 7.12 3.03
C CYS A 55 -0.84 6.68 2.95
N GLY A 56 -1.64 7.34 2.11
CA GLY A 56 -3.09 7.19 2.08
C GLY A 56 -3.54 5.79 1.67
N LYS A 57 -2.88 5.19 0.68
CA LYS A 57 -3.20 3.82 0.22
C LYS A 57 -2.83 2.79 1.29
N TRP A 58 -1.68 2.99 1.95
CA TRP A 58 -1.24 2.13 3.05
C TRP A 58 -2.22 2.15 4.23
N ILE A 59 -2.53 3.34 4.73
CA ILE A 59 -3.45 3.51 5.86
C ILE A 59 -4.82 2.93 5.51
N LYS A 60 -5.34 3.19 4.30
CA LYS A 60 -6.64 2.62 3.88
C LYS A 60 -6.67 1.08 3.89
N LYS A 61 -5.56 0.41 3.56
CA LYS A 61 -5.49 -1.07 3.53
C LYS A 61 -5.28 -1.70 4.90
N PHE A 62 -4.45 -1.09 5.76
CA PHE A 62 -4.02 -1.71 7.02
C PHE A 62 -4.62 -1.09 8.28
N ARG A 63 -5.42 -0.02 8.15
CA ARG A 63 -6.16 0.53 9.29
C ARG A 63 -7.17 -0.49 9.79
N GLU A 64 -7.09 -0.79 11.07
CA GLU A 64 -8.10 -1.60 11.74
C GLU A 64 -9.47 -0.92 11.65
N PRO A 65 -10.55 -1.68 11.41
CA PRO A 65 -11.89 -1.13 11.44
C PRO A 65 -12.13 -0.48 12.80
N ALA A 66 -12.67 0.74 12.79
CA ALA A 66 -13.02 1.42 14.02
C ALA A 66 -14.01 0.54 14.80
N ALA A 67 -13.81 0.43 16.11
CA ALA A 67 -14.75 -0.26 16.98
C ALA A 67 -16.18 0.29 16.72
N PRO A 68 -17.21 -0.58 16.73
CA PRO A 68 -18.58 -0.16 16.47
C PRO A 68 -18.96 0.97 17.45
N GLY A 69 -19.19 2.17 16.90
CA GLY A 69 -19.48 3.39 17.68
C GLY A 69 -18.46 4.53 17.54
N ALA A 70 -17.30 4.32 16.88
CA ALA A 70 -16.26 5.34 16.70
C ALA A 70 -16.20 5.95 15.27
N GLU A 71 -17.28 5.86 14.49
CA GLU A 71 -17.37 6.49 13.17
C GLU A 71 -17.70 7.98 13.28
N GLY A 72 -16.69 8.85 13.15
CA GLY A 72 -16.95 10.28 12.98
C GLY A 72 -15.77 11.27 13.07
N ALA A 73 -14.61 10.87 13.62
CA ALA A 73 -13.65 11.91 14.04
C ALA A 73 -12.67 12.43 12.96
N GLY A 74 -12.38 11.67 11.89
CA GLY A 74 -11.14 11.90 11.13
C GLY A 74 -11.24 12.45 9.71
N ALA A 75 -12.13 11.91 8.88
CA ALA A 75 -12.01 12.06 7.42
C ALA A 75 -12.84 13.21 6.84
N GLY A 76 -14.04 13.47 7.37
CA GLY A 76 -14.96 14.48 6.80
C GLY A 76 -14.58 15.94 7.10
N ARG A 77 -13.74 16.20 8.11
CA ARG A 77 -13.45 17.59 8.56
C ARG A 77 -12.55 18.36 7.59
N ARG A 78 -11.67 17.67 6.84
CA ARG A 78 -10.71 18.33 5.92
C ARG A 78 -11.36 18.80 4.62
N GLU A 79 -12.31 18.03 4.08
CA GLU A 79 -12.97 18.37 2.82
C GLU A 79 -13.97 19.53 2.98
N GLY A 80 -14.74 19.54 4.08
CA GLY A 80 -15.66 20.63 4.39
C GLY A 80 -14.97 21.98 4.65
N ARG A 81 -13.75 21.97 5.18
CA ARG A 81 -12.98 23.21 5.45
C ARG A 81 -12.42 23.85 4.18
N ARG A 82 -12.12 23.07 3.13
CA ARG A 82 -11.65 23.61 1.85
C ARG A 82 -12.77 24.29 1.08
N ARG A 83 -13.96 23.68 1.02
CA ARG A 83 -15.12 24.29 0.33
C ARG A 83 -15.58 25.61 0.96
N ARG A 84 -15.47 25.77 2.28
CA ARG A 84 -15.83 27.02 2.98
C ARG A 84 -14.85 28.18 2.78
N ARG A 85 -13.67 27.96 2.20
CA ARG A 85 -12.68 29.02 1.92
C ARG A 85 -12.71 29.50 0.47
N SER A 86 -13.51 28.86 -0.38
CA SER A 86 -13.65 29.18 -1.80
C SER A 86 -14.99 29.84 -2.14
N ALA A 87 -15.73 30.29 -1.13
CA ALA A 87 -16.99 31.02 -1.24
C ALA A 87 -16.82 32.42 -0.65
#